data_AF-E2BLE0-F1
#
_entry.id   AF-E2BLE0-F1
#
_cell.length_a   1.000
_cell.length_b   1.000
_cell.length_c   1.000
_cell.angle_alpha   90.00
_cell.angle_beta   90.00
_cell.angle_gamma   90.00
#
_symmetry.space_group_name_H-M   'P 1'
#
loop_
_entity.id
_entity.type
_entity.pdbx_description
1 polymer ?
#
loop_
_entity_poly.entity_id
_entity_poly.type
_entity_poly.pdbx_seq_one_letter_code
_entity_poly.pdbx_strand_id
1 'polypeptide(L)'
;MENCLYLWIGDCNNPTMEDLSFALASNFQRQPIATKIMGAVADATSTNMAKRLSMKLGRPVYVSFNITADNITLPGIERKIQEEFKTHADLLSS
;
A
#
# COMPACT_ATOMS: atom_id res chain seq x y z
N MET A 1 -5.86 -14.33 -5.33
CA MET A 1 -6.35 -14.26 -3.93
C MET A 1 -7.68 -13.57 -3.97
N GLU A 2 -8.67 -14.09 -3.26
CA GLU A 2 -9.96 -13.43 -3.11
C GLU A 2 -9.84 -12.32 -2.05
N ASN A 3 -10.62 -11.24 -2.21
CA ASN A 3 -10.73 -10.13 -1.26
C ASN A 3 -9.41 -9.44 -0.89
N CYS A 4 -8.50 -9.20 -1.85
CA CYS A 4 -7.28 -8.44 -1.64
C CYS A 4 -7.31 -7.07 -2.35
N LEU A 5 -6.64 -6.07 -1.77
CA LEU A 5 -6.45 -4.76 -2.40
C LEU A 5 -5.08 -4.71 -3.09
N TYR A 6 -5.03 -4.17 -4.30
CA TYR A 6 -3.80 -3.76 -4.96
C TYR A 6 -3.79 -2.25 -5.14
N LEU A 7 -2.78 -1.58 -4.58
CA LEU A 7 -2.59 -0.14 -4.68
C LEU A 7 -1.30 0.16 -5.45
N TRP A 8 -1.42 0.87 -6.57
CA TRP A 8 -0.28 1.37 -7.33
C TRP A 8 -0.19 2.88 -7.21
N ILE A 9 1.03 3.36 -6.96
CA ILE A 9 1.34 4.78 -6.79
C ILE A 9 2.53 5.06 -7.70
N GLY A 10 2.32 5.81 -8.77
CA GLY A 10 3.33 6.09 -9.78
C GLY A 10 3.02 7.37 -10.56
N ASP A 11 3.97 7.77 -11.41
CA ASP A 11 3.76 8.84 -12.38
C ASP A 11 3.00 8.29 -13.59
N CYS A 12 1.91 8.94 -14.00
CA CYS A 12 1.15 8.55 -15.18
C CYS A 12 1.95 8.70 -16.49
N ASN A 13 2.94 9.60 -16.53
CA ASN A 13 3.79 9.82 -17.70
C ASN A 13 4.94 8.81 -17.78
N ASN A 14 5.28 8.15 -16.67
CA ASN A 14 6.30 7.12 -16.59
C ASN A 14 5.84 5.96 -15.70
N PRO A 15 4.95 5.09 -16.22
CA PRO A 15 4.37 4.01 -15.44
C PRO A 15 5.39 2.89 -15.25
N THR A 16 6.16 2.94 -14.17
CA THR A 16 7.07 1.87 -13.77
C THR A 16 6.46 1.01 -12.67
N MET A 17 6.98 -0.21 -12.54
CA MET A 17 6.65 -1.14 -11.47
C MET A 17 7.96 -1.77 -10.99
N GLU A 18 8.73 -1.01 -10.22
CA GLU A 18 10.06 -1.42 -9.72
C GLU A 18 10.04 -1.76 -8.23
N ASP A 19 8.90 -1.50 -7.59
CA ASP A 19 8.67 -1.67 -6.17
C ASP A 19 7.33 -2.38 -5.95
N LEU A 20 7.34 -3.41 -5.11
CA LEU A 20 6.11 -4.10 -4.69
C LEU A 20 6.29 -4.73 -3.31
N SER A 21 5.34 -4.46 -2.43
CA SER A 21 5.22 -5.10 -1.13
C SER A 21 3.86 -5.71 -0.92
N PHE A 22 3.82 -6.75 -0.10
CA PHE A 22 2.61 -7.42 0.34
C PHE A 22 2.52 -7.39 1.86
N ALA A 23 1.32 -7.20 2.39
CA ALA A 23 1.03 -7.35 3.80
C ALA A 23 -0.30 -8.06 4.04
N LEU A 24 -0.33 -8.83 5.14
CA LEU A 24 -1.49 -9.53 5.64
C LEU A 24 -1.58 -9.33 7.15
N ALA A 25 -2.66 -8.69 7.59
CA ALA A 25 -3.10 -8.71 8.98
C ALA A 25 -3.62 -10.12 9.32
N SER A 26 -3.14 -10.68 10.43
CA SER A 26 -3.55 -11.99 10.91
C SER A 26 -4.19 -11.83 12.29
N ASN A 27 -5.29 -12.54 12.54
CA ASN A 27 -5.91 -12.55 13.87
C ASN A 27 -5.02 -13.18 14.95
N PHE A 28 -3.96 -13.88 14.54
CA PHE A 28 -3.01 -14.54 15.45
C PHE A 28 -1.84 -13.63 15.86
N GLN A 29 -1.62 -12.51 15.19
CA GLN A 29 -0.49 -11.61 15.45
C GLN A 29 -0.95 -10.16 15.60
N ARG A 30 -0.38 -9.44 16.59
CA ARG A 30 -0.71 -8.02 16.82
C ARG A 30 -0.25 -7.08 15.69
N GLN A 31 0.74 -7.50 14.91
CA GLN A 31 1.27 -6.73 13.78
C GLN A 31 1.08 -7.54 12.49
N PRO A 32 0.81 -6.88 11.34
CA PRO A 32 0.76 -7.56 10.06
C PRO A 32 2.10 -8.18 9.69
N ILE A 33 2.01 -9.35 9.08
CA ILE A 33 3.13 -9.94 8.35
C ILE A 33 3.24 -9.16 7.04
N ALA A 34 4.43 -8.70 6.69
CA ALA A 34 4.65 -8.06 5.40
C ALA A 34 5.99 -8.48 4.82
N THR A 35 6.05 -8.49 3.49
CA THR A 35 7.24 -8.86 2.73
C THR A 35 7.41 -7.91 1.54
N LYS A 36 8.67 -7.55 1.27
CA LYS A 36 9.06 -6.88 0.03
C LYS A 36 9.15 -7.96 -1.03
N ILE A 37 8.32 -7.88 -2.07
CA ILE A 37 8.35 -8.83 -3.20
C ILE A 37 9.40 -8.38 -4.21
N MET A 38 9.48 -7.08 -4.46
CA MET A 38 10.36 -6.48 -5.46
C MET A 38 10.78 -5.08 -5.03
N GLY A 39 11.96 -4.64 -5.48
CA GLY A 39 12.53 -3.33 -5.19
C GLY A 39 13.56 -3.34 -4.05
N ALA A 40 14.09 -2.17 -3.72
CA ALA A 40 15.13 -2.04 -2.70
C ALA A 40 14.58 -2.40 -1.30
N VAL A 41 15.19 -3.38 -0.64
CA VAL A 41 14.80 -3.83 0.71
C VAL A 41 15.00 -2.72 1.76
N ALA A 42 15.99 -1.85 1.55
CA ALA A 42 16.26 -0.71 2.42
C ALA A 42 15.14 0.35 2.39
N ASP A 43 14.40 0.44 1.28
CA ASP A 43 13.22 1.29 1.19
C ASP A 43 12.00 0.57 1.77
N ALA A 44 11.57 1.01 2.94
CA ALA A 44 10.44 0.43 3.65
C ALA A 44 9.09 1.11 3.32
N THR A 45 9.04 2.05 2.39
CA THR A 45 7.85 2.90 2.15
C THR A 45 6.61 2.07 1.78
N SER A 46 6.70 1.27 0.72
CA SER A 46 5.62 0.38 0.28
C SER A 46 5.26 -0.68 1.33
N THR A 47 6.27 -1.25 2.00
CA THR A 47 6.07 -2.25 3.06
C THR A 47 5.30 -1.68 4.24
N ASN A 48 5.68 -0.48 4.70
CA ASN A 48 5.02 0.18 5.82
C ASN A 48 3.60 0.60 5.47
N MET A 49 3.38 1.07 4.24
CA MET A 49 2.04 1.41 3.75
C MET A 49 1.15 0.17 3.65
N ALA A 50 1.65 -0.93 3.08
CA ALA A 50 0.93 -2.19 2.98
C ALA A 50 0.51 -2.69 4.38
N LYS A 51 1.41 -2.64 5.37
CA LYS A 51 1.10 -3.01 6.77
C LYS A 51 -0.05 -2.17 7.33
N ARG A 52 0.03 -0.84 7.24
CA ARG A 52 -1.00 0.07 7.76
C ARG A 52 -2.35 -0.17 7.10
N LEU A 53 -2.36 -0.32 5.77
CA LEU A 53 -3.59 -0.56 5.01
C LEU A 53 -4.18 -1.93 5.32
N SER A 54 -3.36 -2.97 5.42
CA SER A 54 -3.83 -4.31 5.76
C SER A 54 -4.43 -4.38 7.16
N MET A 55 -3.82 -3.72 8.16
CA MET A 55 -4.43 -3.59 9.49
C MET A 55 -5.77 -2.87 9.43
N LYS A 56 -5.83 -1.75 8.69
CA LYS A 56 -7.02 -0.90 8.66
C LYS A 56 -8.19 -1.58 7.95
N LEU A 57 -7.91 -2.32 6.88
CA LEU A 57 -8.92 -2.95 6.03
C LEU A 57 -9.23 -4.40 6.43
N GLY A 58 -8.40 -5.03 7.25
CA GLY A 58 -8.60 -6.42 7.69
C GLY A 58 -8.43 -7.46 6.58
N ARG A 59 -7.72 -7.12 5.50
CA ARG A 59 -7.53 -8.00 4.33
C ARG A 59 -6.12 -7.88 3.74
N PRO A 60 -5.69 -8.83 2.88
CA PRO A 60 -4.38 -8.74 2.24
C PRO A 60 -4.27 -7.49 1.35
N VAL A 61 -3.13 -6.80 1.41
CA VAL A 61 -2.86 -5.59 0.63
C VAL A 61 -1.51 -5.70 -0.07
N TYR A 62 -1.51 -5.42 -1.36
CA TYR A 62 -0.33 -5.18 -2.17
C TYR A 62 -0.16 -3.67 -2.37
N VAL A 63 1.05 -3.15 -2.20
CA VAL A 63 1.39 -1.75 -2.48
C VAL A 63 2.60 -1.71 -3.39
N SER A 64 2.46 -1.02 -4.52
CA SER A 64 3.53 -0.71 -5.47
C SER A 64 3.78 0.79 -5.43
N PHE A 65 4.98 1.20 -4.99
CA PHE A 65 5.33 2.61 -4.78
C PHE A 65 6.48 3.02 -5.70
N ASN A 66 6.16 3.67 -6.81
CA ASN A 66 7.06 3.93 -7.94
C ASN A 66 7.32 5.41 -8.18
N ILE A 67 7.21 6.23 -7.13
CA ILE A 67 7.62 7.64 -7.14
C ILE A 67 8.68 7.87 -6.06
N THR A 68 9.58 8.82 -6.31
CA THR A 68 10.46 9.33 -5.27
C THR A 68 9.68 10.30 -4.41
N ALA A 69 9.26 9.86 -3.23
CA ALA A 69 8.61 10.71 -2.25
C ALA A 69 9.63 11.13 -1.18
N ASP A 70 9.64 12.42 -0.87
CA ASP A 70 10.34 12.98 0.27
C ASP A 70 9.41 13.07 1.49
N ASN A 71 9.96 13.52 2.62
CA ASN A 71 9.20 13.67 3.86
C ASN A 71 8.06 14.70 3.78
N ILE A 72 8.03 15.54 2.75
CA ILE A 72 7.04 16.60 2.56
C ILE A 72 5.86 16.08 1.71
N THR A 73 6.17 15.32 0.67
CA THR A 73 5.21 14.80 -0.30
C THR A 73 4.49 13.55 0.18
N LEU A 74 5.16 12.68 0.95
CA LEU A 74 4.59 11.43 1.45
C LEU A 74 3.29 11.62 2.25
N PRO A 75 3.17 12.57 3.20
CA PRO A 75 1.90 12.83 3.89
C PRO A 75 0.77 13.27 2.95
N GLY A 76 1.08 14.03 1.89
CA GLY A 76 0.11 14.45 0.89
C GLY A 76 -0.45 13.28 0.09
N ILE A 77 0.43 12.35 -0.30
CA ILE A 77 0.06 11.11 -0.99
C ILE A 77 -0.85 10.27 -0.08
N GLU A 78 -0.47 10.07 1.18
CA GLU A 78 -1.30 9.31 2.15
C GLU A 78 -2.67 9.94 2.35
N ARG A 79 -2.74 11.27 2.48
CA ARG A 79 -4.00 11.99 2.61
C ARG A 79 -4.88 11.77 1.38
N LYS A 80 -4.33 11.88 0.17
CA LYS A 80 -5.08 11.70 -1.07
C LYS A 80 -5.63 10.27 -1.18
N ILE A 81 -4.84 9.26 -0.85
CA ILE A 81 -5.29 7.85 -0.78
C ILE A 81 -6.46 7.69 0.21
N GLN A 82 -6.37 8.30 1.38
CA GLN A 82 -7.46 8.24 2.36
C GLN A 82 -8.74 8.94 1.89
N GLU A 83 -8.63 10.05 1.16
CA GLU A 83 -9.75 10.77 0.57
C GLU A 83 -10.42 9.94 -0.54
N GLU A 84 -9.63 9.29 -1.39
CA GLU A 84 -10.14 8.36 -2.42
C GLU A 84 -10.90 7.19 -1.81
N PHE A 85 -10.34 6.56 -0.76
CA PHE A 85 -11.01 5.46 -0.04
C PHE A 85 -12.31 5.88 0.67
N LYS A 86 -12.43 7.14 1.09
CA LYS A 86 -13.69 7.66 1.65
C LYS A 86 -14.72 7.93 0.56
N THR A 87 -14.27 8.44 -0.59
CA THR A 87 -15.13 8.79 -1.72
C THR A 87 -15.65 7.55 -2.43
N HIS A 88 -14.80 6.54 -2.55
CA HIS A 88 -15.07 5.27 -3.23
C HIS A 88 -15.03 4.10 -2.25
N ALA A 89 -15.86 4.19 -1.20
CA ALA A 89 -15.95 3.15 -0.18
C ALA A 89 -16.45 1.80 -0.74
N ASP A 90 -17.14 1.82 -1.87
CA ASP A 90 -17.59 0.66 -2.62
C ASP A 90 -16.43 -0.22 -3.08
N LEU A 91 -15.31 0.38 -3.53
CA LEU A 91 -14.06 -0.32 -3.87
C LEU A 91 -13.46 -1.09 -2.70
N LEU A 92 -13.84 -0.72 -1.48
CA LEU A 92 -13.40 -1.39 -0.27
C LEU A 92 -14.40 -2.43 0.24
N SER A 93 -15.61 -2.48 -0.31
CA SER A 93 -16.67 -3.40 0.14
C SER A 93 -16.80 -4.67 -0.70
N SER A 94 -16.17 -4.70 -1.89
CA SER A 94 -15.98 -5.87 -2.75
C SER A 94 -14.91 -6.82 -2.23
#